data_AF-A0A608MUS6-F1
#
_entry.id   AF-A0A608MUS6-F1
#
_cell.length_a   1.000
_cell.length_b   1.000
_cell.length_c   1.000
_cell.angle_alpha   90.00
_cell.angle_beta   90.00
_cell.angle_gamma   90.00
#
_symmetry.space_group_name_H-M   'P 1'
#
loop_
_entity.id
_entity.type
_entity.pdbx_description
1 polymer ?
#
loop_
_entity_poly.entity_id
_entity_poly.type
_entity_poly.pdbx_seq_one_letter_code
_entity_poly.pdbx_strand_id
1 'polypeptide(L)'
;MGSIKELLFDIQEEWRHEWISINYPEAEEETLEWDAAAQEYSWFRDWMEEAAEQQHFEASLNCIPERLQEALDELHELQGLLETEQLIVSPNLLSELKNLSIQEGYMLKIENVLPPNFRVFLVREGFIFPGESWVCGSGYWLPESEVLKNGINSLLV
;
A
#
# COMPACT_ATOMS: atom_id res chain seq x y z
N MET A 1 12.47 -42.00 16.86
CA MET A 1 12.32 -40.54 16.97
C MET A 1 10.85 -40.29 16.74
N GLY A 2 10.11 -40.02 17.82
CA GLY A 2 8.66 -39.86 17.74
C GLY A 2 8.29 -38.66 16.87
N SER A 3 7.26 -38.82 16.06
CA SER A 3 6.76 -37.75 15.20
C SER A 3 6.20 -36.63 16.08
N ILE A 4 6.35 -35.36 15.66
CA ILE A 4 5.71 -34.20 16.34
C ILE A 4 4.21 -34.45 16.54
N LYS A 5 3.58 -35.20 15.63
CA LYS A 5 2.18 -35.60 15.76
C LYS A 5 1.92 -36.50 16.97
N GLU A 6 2.77 -37.48 17.23
CA GLU A 6 2.63 -38.39 18.39
C GLU A 6 2.74 -37.59 19.69
N LEU A 7 3.72 -36.69 19.78
CA LEU A 7 3.88 -35.82 20.94
C LEU A 7 2.68 -34.88 21.16
N LEU A 8 2.07 -34.37 20.09
CA LEU A 8 0.85 -33.55 20.21
C LEU A 8 -0.36 -34.38 20.65
N PHE A 9 -0.48 -35.63 20.19
CA PHE A 9 -1.52 -36.54 20.66
C PHE A 9 -1.35 -36.87 22.14
N ASP A 10 -0.14 -37.21 22.58
CA ASP A 10 0.15 -37.52 23.98
C ASP A 10 -0.22 -36.34 24.90
N ILE A 11 0.14 -35.12 24.52
CA ILE A 11 -0.21 -33.88 25.27
C ILE A 11 -1.72 -33.67 25.33
N GLN A 12 -2.44 -33.91 24.23
CA GLN A 12 -3.90 -33.78 24.20
C GLN A 12 -4.59 -34.82 25.10
N GLU A 13 -4.06 -36.04 25.14
CA GLU A 13 -4.56 -37.06 26.03
C GLU A 13 -4.28 -36.70 27.49
N GLU A 14 -3.08 -36.25 27.85
CA GLU A 14 -2.76 -35.80 29.21
C GLU A 14 -3.72 -34.71 29.69
N TRP A 15 -3.98 -33.68 28.87
CA TRP A 15 -4.93 -32.61 29.22
C TRP A 15 -6.36 -33.11 29.39
N ARG A 16 -6.79 -34.08 28.57
CA ARG A 16 -8.10 -34.73 28.74
C ARG A 16 -8.18 -35.45 30.07
N HIS A 17 -7.18 -36.27 30.41
CA HIS A 17 -7.15 -37.02 31.67
C HIS A 17 -7.14 -36.06 32.88
N GLU A 18 -6.34 -35.00 32.84
CA GLU A 18 -6.30 -33.99 33.90
C GLU A 18 -7.67 -33.31 34.07
N TRP A 19 -8.29 -32.87 32.97
CA TRP A 19 -9.61 -32.23 33.02
C TRP A 19 -10.68 -33.17 33.58
N ILE A 20 -10.70 -34.44 33.16
CA ILE A 20 -11.65 -35.43 33.69
C ILE A 20 -11.40 -35.68 35.18
N SER A 21 -10.15 -35.85 35.60
CA SER A 21 -9.82 -36.08 37.02
C SER A 21 -10.26 -34.95 37.96
N ILE A 22 -10.33 -33.72 37.44
CA ILE A 22 -10.73 -32.52 38.18
C ILE A 22 -12.26 -32.39 38.20
N ASN A 23 -12.95 -32.61 37.08
CA ASN A 23 -14.39 -32.36 36.93
C ASN A 23 -15.26 -33.57 37.27
N TYR A 24 -14.73 -34.78 37.08
CA TYR A 24 -15.39 -36.07 37.29
C TYR A 24 -14.46 -37.03 38.07
N PRO A 25 -14.13 -36.72 39.34
CA PRO A 25 -13.18 -37.50 40.13
C PRO A 25 -13.62 -38.94 40.40
N GLU A 26 -14.91 -39.24 40.26
CA GLU A 26 -15.50 -40.58 40.37
C GLU A 26 -15.37 -41.43 39.10
N ALA A 27 -15.06 -40.83 37.95
CA ALA A 27 -14.93 -41.55 36.69
C ALA A 27 -13.59 -42.29 36.63
N GLU A 28 -13.63 -43.62 36.52
CA GLU A 28 -12.44 -44.46 36.35
C GLU A 28 -12.17 -44.74 34.86
N GLU A 29 -10.90 -44.82 34.46
CA GLU A 29 -10.52 -45.16 33.09
C GLU A 29 -11.19 -46.46 32.61
N GLU A 30 -11.60 -46.50 31.33
CA GLU A 30 -12.33 -47.61 30.70
C GLU A 30 -13.78 -47.82 31.19
N THR A 31 -14.34 -46.87 31.96
CA THR A 31 -15.76 -46.87 32.33
C THR A 31 -16.63 -46.04 31.38
N LEU A 32 -17.94 -46.32 31.36
CA LEU A 32 -18.91 -45.51 30.60
C LEU A 32 -18.96 -44.05 31.06
N GLU A 33 -18.68 -43.81 32.34
CA GLU A 33 -18.63 -42.47 32.94
C GLU A 33 -17.41 -41.69 32.46
N TRP A 34 -16.28 -42.38 32.31
CA TRP A 34 -15.07 -41.83 31.71
C TRP A 34 -15.23 -41.49 30.23
N ASP A 35 -15.86 -42.37 29.46
CA ASP A 35 -16.15 -42.12 28.05
C ASP A 35 -17.09 -40.91 27.87
N ALA A 36 -18.09 -40.78 28.76
CA ALA A 36 -18.98 -39.62 28.78
C ALA A 36 -18.24 -38.32 29.13
N ALA A 37 -17.38 -38.34 30.15
CA ALA A 37 -16.57 -37.19 30.54
C ALA A 37 -15.56 -36.77 29.45
N ALA A 38 -14.99 -37.74 28.72
CA ALA A 38 -14.14 -37.49 27.56
C ALA A 38 -14.90 -36.81 26.42
N GLN A 39 -16.15 -37.21 26.17
CA GLN A 39 -17.02 -36.56 25.19
C GLN A 39 -17.34 -35.11 25.58
N GLU A 40 -17.60 -34.84 26.85
CA GLU A 40 -17.83 -33.49 27.34
C GLU A 40 -16.58 -32.61 27.25
N TYR A 41 -15.40 -33.16 27.55
CA TYR A 41 -14.13 -32.44 27.34
C TYR A 41 -13.95 -32.05 25.87
N SER A 42 -14.35 -32.92 24.93
CA SER A 42 -14.32 -32.59 23.51
C SER A 42 -15.20 -31.37 23.19
N TRP A 43 -16.43 -31.33 23.70
CA TRP A 43 -17.31 -30.18 23.50
C TRP A 43 -16.79 -28.91 24.17
N PHE A 44 -16.20 -29.04 25.36
CA PHE A 44 -15.56 -27.91 26.04
C PHE A 44 -14.39 -27.34 25.23
N ARG A 45 -13.58 -28.22 24.61
CA ARG A 45 -12.49 -27.85 23.71
C ARG A 45 -12.99 -27.11 22.48
N ASP A 46 -14.02 -27.64 21.82
CA ASP A 46 -14.63 -27.01 20.64
C ASP A 46 -15.15 -25.61 21.00
N TRP A 47 -15.87 -25.48 22.12
CA TRP A 47 -16.36 -24.19 22.61
C TRP A 47 -15.23 -23.19 22.94
N MET A 48 -14.14 -23.65 23.56
CA MET A 48 -12.98 -22.81 23.86
C MET A 48 -12.29 -22.31 22.58
N GLU A 49 -12.19 -23.16 21.56
CA GLU A 49 -11.62 -22.80 20.26
C GLU A 49 -12.51 -21.77 19.55
N GLU A 50 -13.82 -22.00 19.48
CA GLU A 50 -14.78 -21.04 18.94
C GLU A 50 -14.74 -19.69 19.68
N ALA A 51 -14.63 -19.72 21.02
CA ALA A 51 -14.52 -18.51 21.82
C ALA A 51 -13.20 -17.75 21.54
N ALA A 52 -12.09 -18.45 21.36
CA ALA A 52 -10.81 -17.85 21.00
C ALA A 52 -10.85 -17.24 19.59
N GLU A 53 -11.43 -17.93 18.62
CA GLU A 53 -11.64 -17.41 17.26
C GLU A 53 -12.50 -16.14 17.28
N GLN A 54 -13.60 -16.16 18.03
CA GLN A 54 -14.48 -15.00 18.20
C GLN A 54 -13.73 -13.81 18.82
N GLN A 55 -12.92 -14.04 19.85
CA GLN A 55 -12.09 -12.99 20.45
C GLN A 55 -11.08 -12.42 19.45
N HIS A 56 -10.42 -13.27 18.65
CA HIS A 56 -9.50 -12.82 17.61
C HIS A 56 -10.22 -11.98 16.54
N PHE A 57 -11.42 -12.39 16.14
CA PHE A 57 -12.24 -11.63 15.20
C PHE A 57 -12.62 -10.26 15.77
N GLU A 58 -13.10 -10.19 17.02
CA GLU A 58 -13.45 -8.94 17.69
C GLU A 58 -12.24 -8.02 17.86
N ALA A 59 -11.08 -8.56 18.25
CA ALA A 59 -9.83 -7.80 18.32
C ALA A 59 -9.44 -7.24 16.95
N SER A 60 -9.61 -8.03 15.88
CA SER A 60 -9.37 -7.58 14.50
C SER A 60 -10.36 -6.51 14.05
N LEU A 61 -11.60 -6.50 14.55
CA LEU A 61 -12.55 -5.42 14.26
C LEU A 61 -12.20 -4.14 15.02
N ASN A 62 -11.79 -4.28 16.27
CA ASN A 62 -11.46 -3.14 17.13
C ASN A 62 -10.23 -2.36 16.64
N CYS A 63 -9.33 -2.98 15.88
CA CYS A 63 -8.18 -2.29 15.27
C CYS A 63 -8.51 -1.61 13.92
N ILE A 64 -9.71 -1.80 13.36
CA ILE A 64 -10.09 -1.18 12.08
C ILE A 64 -10.06 0.35 12.15
N PRO A 65 -10.64 1.02 13.16
CA PRO A 65 -10.62 2.47 13.24
C PRO A 65 -9.20 3.04 13.32
N GLU A 66 -8.31 2.40 14.08
CA GLU A 66 -6.92 2.81 14.23
C GLU A 66 -6.17 2.67 12.90
N ARG A 67 -6.29 1.52 12.23
CA ARG A 67 -5.70 1.30 10.90
C ARG A 67 -6.24 2.25 9.83
N LEU A 68 -7.51 2.62 9.92
CA LEU A 68 -8.10 3.62 9.03
C LEU A 68 -7.49 5.00 9.30
N GLN A 69 -7.33 5.38 10.56
CA GLN A 69 -6.72 6.66 10.92
C GLN A 69 -5.26 6.72 10.45
N GLU A 70 -4.47 5.68 10.67
CA GLU A 70 -3.09 5.58 10.18
C GLU A 70 -3.02 5.76 8.66
N ALA A 71 -3.91 5.09 7.91
CA ALA A 71 -3.96 5.22 6.45
C ALA A 71 -4.35 6.64 5.99
N LEU A 72 -5.25 7.31 6.72
CA LEU A 72 -5.63 8.69 6.43
C LEU A 72 -4.47 9.66 6.72
N ASP A 73 -3.74 9.43 7.81
CA ASP A 73 -2.57 10.23 8.19
C ASP A 73 -1.45 10.07 7.15
N GLU A 74 -1.15 8.84 6.73
CA GLU A 74 -0.19 8.55 5.65
C GLU A 74 -0.58 9.23 4.34
N LEU A 75 -1.86 9.21 3.97
CA LEU A 75 -2.35 9.87 2.77
C LEU A 75 -2.16 11.40 2.85
N HIS A 76 -2.42 11.99 4.01
CA HIS A 76 -2.21 13.41 4.24
C HIS A 76 -0.72 13.79 4.18
N GLU A 77 0.17 12.96 4.72
CA GLU A 77 1.62 13.16 4.60
C GLU A 77 2.08 13.09 3.14
N LEU A 78 1.63 12.09 2.38
CA LEU A 78 1.92 11.96 0.95
C LEU A 78 1.40 13.15 0.16
N GLN A 79 0.22 13.68 0.51
CA GLN A 79 -0.31 14.88 -0.10
C GLN A 79 0.58 16.10 0.22
N GLY A 80 1.02 16.27 1.46
CA GLY A 80 1.96 17.31 1.84
C GLY A 80 3.30 17.21 1.11
N LEU A 81 3.80 15.99 0.87
CA LEU A 81 4.98 15.75 0.04
C LEU A 81 4.74 16.15 -1.41
N LEU A 82 3.59 15.82 -2.00
CA LEU A 82 3.25 16.27 -3.35
C LEU A 82 3.15 17.80 -3.47
N GLU A 83 2.68 18.49 -2.43
CA GLU A 83 2.60 19.94 -2.39
C GLU A 83 3.97 20.61 -2.19
N THR A 84 4.90 19.95 -1.50
CA THR A 84 6.28 20.45 -1.27
C THR A 84 7.25 20.07 -2.40
N GLU A 85 7.08 18.91 -3.03
CA GLU A 85 7.79 18.46 -4.23
C GLU A 85 7.18 18.99 -5.53
N GLN A 86 6.06 19.71 -5.44
CA GLN A 86 5.65 20.66 -6.47
C GLN A 86 6.65 21.84 -6.51
N LEU A 87 7.84 21.53 -7.02
CA LEU A 87 8.48 22.24 -8.13
C LEU A 87 7.48 22.38 -9.30
N ILE A 88 6.28 22.92 -9.04
CA ILE A 88 5.64 23.75 -10.03
C ILE A 88 6.71 24.80 -10.28
N VAL A 89 7.32 24.75 -11.45
CA VAL A 89 8.09 25.89 -11.94
C VAL A 89 7.14 27.06 -11.77
N SER A 90 7.34 27.86 -10.71
CA SER A 90 6.40 28.92 -10.40
C SER A 90 6.33 29.78 -11.67
N PRO A 91 5.16 30.34 -12.03
CA PRO A 91 5.07 31.16 -13.24
C PRO A 91 6.18 32.23 -13.30
N ASN A 92 6.63 32.71 -12.13
CA ASN A 92 7.77 33.61 -11.96
C ASN A 92 9.11 32.97 -12.36
N LEU A 93 9.45 31.79 -11.82
CA LEU A 93 10.68 31.07 -12.18
C LEU A 93 10.71 30.72 -13.68
N LEU A 94 9.58 30.31 -14.25
CA LEU A 94 9.52 30.00 -15.69
C LEU A 94 9.78 31.24 -16.54
N SER A 95 9.23 32.39 -16.13
CA SER A 95 9.45 33.67 -16.82
C SER A 95 10.91 34.12 -16.74
N GLU A 96 11.55 33.98 -15.57
CA GLU A 96 12.97 34.29 -15.38
C GLU A 96 13.87 33.42 -16.26
N LEU A 97 13.62 32.10 -16.28
CA LEU A 97 14.35 31.17 -17.13
C LEU A 97 14.18 31.48 -18.62
N LYS A 98 12.96 31.83 -19.06
CA LYS A 98 12.71 32.26 -20.44
C LYS A 98 13.48 33.53 -20.79
N ASN A 99 13.51 34.52 -19.89
CA ASN A 99 14.25 35.76 -20.09
C ASN A 99 15.75 35.52 -20.22
N LEU A 100 16.33 34.70 -19.34
CA LEU A 100 17.75 34.30 -19.42
C LEU A 100 18.03 33.54 -20.72
N SER A 101 17.14 32.64 -21.10
CA SER A 101 17.25 31.87 -22.34
C SER A 101 17.21 32.77 -23.59
N ILE A 102 16.44 33.85 -23.57
CA ILE A 102 16.42 34.87 -24.63
C ILE A 102 17.73 35.66 -24.65
N GLN A 103 18.20 36.10 -23.49
CA GLN A 103 19.43 36.91 -23.37
C GLN A 103 20.67 36.16 -23.85
N GLU A 104 20.79 34.89 -23.47
CA GLU A 104 21.95 34.06 -23.74
C GLU A 104 21.80 33.19 -25.01
N GLY A 105 20.62 33.22 -25.65
CA GLY A 105 20.34 32.43 -26.85
C GLY A 105 20.27 30.92 -26.61
N TYR A 106 19.87 30.51 -25.40
CA TYR A 106 19.73 29.10 -25.03
C TYR A 106 18.35 28.53 -25.38
N MET A 107 18.25 27.20 -25.30
CA MET A 107 17.00 26.45 -25.36
C MET A 107 16.69 25.91 -23.96
N LEU A 108 15.43 26.00 -23.55
CA LEU A 108 14.97 25.36 -22.31
C LEU A 108 14.48 23.95 -22.61
N LYS A 109 14.92 22.99 -21.80
CA LYS A 109 14.45 21.61 -21.82
C LYS A 109 13.89 21.26 -20.45
N ILE A 110 12.70 20.67 -20.42
CA ILE A 110 12.10 20.07 -19.22
C ILE A 110 11.99 18.58 -19.48
N GLU A 111 12.58 17.76 -18.61
CA GLU A 111 12.56 16.30 -18.73
C GLU A 111 11.40 15.67 -17.95
N ASN A 112 10.99 14.48 -18.39
CA ASN A 112 10.05 13.61 -17.66
C ASN A 112 8.77 14.31 -17.20
N VAL A 113 8.09 15.03 -18.10
CA VAL A 113 6.79 15.65 -17.76
C VAL A 113 5.73 14.54 -17.69
N LEU A 114 5.53 14.01 -16.48
CA LEU A 114 4.58 12.96 -16.18
C LEU A 114 3.13 13.47 -16.02
N PRO A 115 2.87 14.61 -15.32
CA PRO A 115 1.49 15.03 -15.10
C PRO A 115 0.86 15.65 -16.36
N PRO A 116 -0.30 15.14 -16.86
CA PRO A 116 -0.95 15.67 -18.06
C PRO A 116 -1.33 17.15 -17.94
N ASN A 117 -1.79 17.58 -16.76
CA ASN A 117 -2.16 18.98 -16.52
C ASN A 117 -0.95 19.92 -16.61
N PHE A 118 0.23 19.48 -16.16
CA PHE A 118 1.45 20.27 -16.25
C PHE A 118 1.94 20.37 -17.69
N ARG A 119 1.79 19.31 -18.50
CA ARG A 119 2.04 19.37 -19.95
C ARG A 119 1.14 20.40 -20.63
N VAL A 120 -0.16 20.41 -20.32
CA VAL A 120 -1.10 21.40 -20.87
C VAL A 120 -0.69 22.83 -20.51
N PHE A 121 -0.27 23.06 -19.26
CA PHE A 121 0.27 24.35 -18.84
C PHE A 121 1.51 24.74 -19.65
N LEU A 122 2.51 23.86 -19.77
CA LEU A 122 3.74 24.13 -20.52
C LEU A 122 3.48 24.37 -22.02
N VAL A 123 2.53 23.66 -22.63
CA VAL A 123 2.12 23.93 -24.02
C VAL A 123 1.54 25.33 -24.18
N ARG A 124 0.70 25.79 -23.23
CA ARG A 124 0.20 27.19 -23.23
C ARG A 124 1.34 28.20 -23.07
N GLU A 125 2.37 27.83 -22.32
CA GLU A 125 3.60 28.60 -22.16
C GLU A 125 4.54 28.51 -23.39
N GLY A 126 4.14 27.81 -24.46
CA GLY A 126 4.88 27.74 -25.72
C GLY A 126 5.90 26.62 -25.82
N PHE A 127 5.91 25.66 -24.90
CA PHE A 127 6.75 24.45 -25.03
C PHE A 127 6.20 23.52 -26.11
N ILE A 128 7.12 22.92 -26.85
CA ILE A 128 6.86 21.89 -27.85
C ILE A 128 7.21 20.53 -27.25
N PHE A 129 6.30 19.57 -27.38
CA PHE A 129 6.51 18.20 -26.94
C PHE A 129 6.54 17.28 -28.17
N PRO A 130 7.72 16.79 -28.58
CA PRO A 130 7.81 15.84 -29.68
C PRO A 130 7.13 14.51 -29.33
N GLY A 131 6.47 13.89 -30.31
CA GLY A 131 5.74 12.62 -30.15
C GLY A 131 4.24 12.77 -29.89
N GLU A 132 3.56 11.65 -29.61
CA GLU A 132 2.11 11.63 -29.44
C GLU A 132 1.67 12.24 -28.08
N SER A 133 0.42 12.71 -28.02
CA SER A 133 -0.12 13.48 -26.88
C SER A 133 -0.23 12.70 -25.57
N TRP A 134 -0.32 11.37 -25.65
CA TRP A 134 -0.34 10.43 -24.51
C TRP A 134 1.04 9.96 -24.04
N VAL A 135 2.14 10.25 -24.75
CA VAL A 135 3.49 9.80 -24.35
C VAL A 135 4.07 10.78 -23.33
N CYS A 136 4.48 10.28 -22.16
CA CYS A 136 5.29 11.06 -21.22
C CYS A 136 6.63 11.39 -21.87
N GLY A 137 7.00 12.68 -21.92
CA GLY A 137 8.14 13.11 -22.73
C GLY A 137 8.76 14.41 -22.27
N SER A 138 9.94 14.71 -22.82
CA SER A 138 10.61 15.99 -22.57
C SER A 138 9.96 17.12 -23.38
N GLY A 139 9.78 18.29 -22.78
CA GLY A 139 9.31 19.50 -23.44
C GLY A 139 10.46 20.46 -23.74
N TYR A 140 10.37 21.16 -24.87
CA TYR A 140 11.40 22.11 -25.32
C TYR A 140 10.79 23.48 -25.57
N TRP A 141 11.49 24.55 -25.16
CA TRP A 141 11.11 25.92 -25.43
C TRP A 141 12.28 26.70 -26.03
N LEU A 142 11.99 27.51 -27.03
CA LEU A 142 12.96 28.30 -27.78
C LEU A 142 12.51 29.77 -27.84
N PRO A 143 13.43 30.72 -27.61
CA PRO A 143 13.22 32.13 -27.97
C PRO A 143 12.86 32.23 -29.45
N GLU A 144 11.86 33.05 -29.80
CA GLU A 144 11.31 33.12 -31.15
C GLU A 144 12.37 33.17 -32.26
N SER A 145 12.43 32.08 -33.02
CA SER A 145 12.85 32.09 -34.41
C SER A 145 11.97 31.07 -35.13
N GLU A 146 11.05 31.56 -35.97
CA GLU A 146 10.18 30.73 -36.82
C GLU A 146 10.96 29.68 -37.63
N VAL A 147 12.27 29.90 -37.84
CA VAL A 147 13.17 29.03 -38.58
C VAL A 147 13.35 27.66 -37.89
N LEU A 148 13.34 27.58 -36.55
CA LEU A 148 13.51 26.32 -35.82
C LEU A 148 12.18 25.59 -35.54
N LYS A 149 11.05 26.30 -35.47
CA LYS A 149 9.71 25.69 -35.38
C LYS A 149 9.44 24.78 -36.59
N ASN A 150 9.88 25.20 -37.77
CA ASN A 150 9.81 24.40 -39.00
C ASN A 150 10.85 23.26 -39.02
N GLY A 151 12.05 23.49 -38.50
CA GLY A 151 13.11 22.49 -38.42
C GLY A 151 12.78 21.31 -37.48
N ILE A 152 12.18 21.59 -36.31
CA ILE A 152 11.78 20.54 -35.36
C ILE A 152 10.59 19.73 -35.90
N ASN A 153 9.61 20.37 -36.55
CA ASN A 153 8.53 19.66 -37.22
C ASN A 153 9.04 18.74 -38.34
N SER A 154 10.13 19.09 -39.01
CA SER A 154 10.78 18.21 -40.01
C SER A 154 11.62 17.08 -39.43
N LEU A 155 11.96 17.12 -38.14
CA LEU A 155 12.63 16.04 -37.41
C LEU A 155 11.64 15.05 -36.76
N LEU A 156 10.34 15.25 -36.99
CA LEU A 156 9.23 14.46 -36.43
C LEU A 156 8.51 13.58 -37.49
N VAL A 157 9.17 13.31 -38.62
CA VAL A 157 8.77 12.24 -39.58
C VAL A 157 9.59 10.98 -39.32
#